data_AF-A0A6P1ZB50-F1
#
_entry.id   AF-A0A6P1ZB50-F1
#
_cell.length_a   1.000
_cell.length_b   1.000
_cell.length_c   1.000
_cell.angle_alpha   90.00
_cell.angle_beta   90.00
_cell.angle_gamma   90.00
#
_symmetry.space_group_name_H-M   'P 1'
#
loop_
_entity.id
_entity.type
_entity.pdbx_description
1 polymer ?
#
loop_
_entity_poly.entity_id
_entity_poly.type
_entity_poly.pdbx_seq_one_letter_code
_entity_poly.pdbx_strand_id
1 'polypeptide(L)' 'MANEIISGDGVEIYRLLTLRKALKLEVAGLQRRGRSVYAIVKAEFGFRGSKRRVYEQFSAHVTRVTGIHEVTVKP' A
#
# COMPACT_ATOMS: atom_id res chain seq x y z
N MET A 1 -0.88 18.09 -26.06
CA MET A 1 -1.12 16.93 -26.95
C MET A 1 -0.50 15.70 -26.31
N ALA A 2 -1.24 14.60 -26.35
CA ALA A 2 -1.07 13.30 -25.72
C ALA A 2 0.34 12.87 -25.26
N ASN A 3 0.43 12.47 -24.01
CA ASN A 3 1.22 11.29 -23.63
C ASN A 3 0.32 10.35 -22.80
N GLU A 4 -0.78 9.93 -23.42
CA GLU A 4 -1.53 8.74 -23.01
C GLU A 4 -0.75 7.52 -23.51
N ILE A 5 0.21 7.03 -22.73
CA ILE A 5 0.78 5.69 -22.92
C ILE A 5 0.14 4.80 -21.85
N ILE A 6 -1.06 4.31 -22.12
CA ILE A 6 -1.72 3.33 -21.25
C ILE A 6 -1.05 1.97 -21.50
N SER A 7 -0.20 1.57 -20.56
CA SER A 7 0.13 0.16 -20.23
C SER A 7 0.87 -0.01 -18.88
N GLY A 8 1.19 1.08 -18.14
CA GLY A 8 1.92 1.02 -16.85
C GLY A 8 1.11 1.32 -15.60
N ASP A 9 0.09 2.19 -15.69
CA ASP A 9 -0.59 2.74 -14.50
C ASP A 9 -1.39 1.68 -13.72
N GLY A 10 -2.05 0.75 -14.42
CA GLY A 10 -2.84 -0.30 -13.78
C GLY A 10 -2.00 -1.25 -12.93
N VAL A 11 -0.78 -1.56 -13.38
CA VAL A 11 0.14 -2.45 -12.64
C VAL A 11 0.64 -1.76 -11.38
N GLU A 12 1.01 -0.49 -11.46
CA GLU A 12 1.47 0.26 -10.29
C GLU A 12 0.33 0.48 -9.29
N ILE A 13 -0.86 0.86 -9.76
CA ILE A 13 -2.05 0.96 -8.91
C ILE A 13 -2.34 -0.38 -8.23
N TYR A 14 -2.34 -1.48 -8.99
CA TYR A 14 -2.55 -2.82 -8.43
C TYR A 14 -1.50 -3.16 -7.37
N ARG A 15 -0.23 -2.86 -7.62
CA ARG A 15 0.88 -3.07 -6.68
C ARG A 15 0.68 -2.26 -5.39
N LEU A 16 0.36 -0.98 -5.49
CA LEU A 16 0.10 -0.11 -4.34
C LEU A 16 -1.07 -0.62 -3.50
N LEU A 17 -2.17 -1.02 -4.15
CA LEU A 17 -3.34 -1.60 -3.47
C LEU A 17 -3.01 -2.93 -2.78
N THR A 18 -2.22 -3.77 -3.44
CA THR A 18 -1.78 -5.08 -2.92
C THR A 18 -0.91 -4.91 -1.69
N LEU A 19 0.08 -4.01 -1.75
CA LEU A 19 0.92 -3.67 -0.60
C LEU A 19 0.08 -3.12 0.56
N ARG A 20 -0.94 -2.29 0.27
CA ARG A 20 -1.80 -1.70 1.30
C ARG A 20 -2.58 -2.79 2.05
N LYS A 21 -3.18 -3.74 1.31
CA LYS A 21 -3.90 -4.88 1.89
C LYS A 21 -2.97 -5.82 2.64
N ALA A 22 -1.82 -6.16 2.07
CA ALA A 22 -0.86 -7.04 2.72
C ALA A 22 -0.31 -6.43 4.01
N LEU A 23 -0.03 -5.12 4.03
CA LEU A 23 0.39 -4.40 5.23
C LEU A 23 -0.70 -4.36 6.30
N LYS A 24 -1.97 -4.19 5.90
CA LYS A 24 -3.12 -4.29 6.83
C LYS A 24 -3.19 -5.66 7.51
N LEU A 25 -3.05 -6.74 6.75
CA LEU A 25 -3.02 -8.09 7.30
C LEU A 25 -1.82 -8.28 8.25
N GLU A 26 -0.67 -7.69 7.93
CA GLU A 26 0.51 -7.74 8.78
C GLU A 26 0.38 -6.92 10.08
N VAL A 27 -0.42 -5.85 10.06
CA VAL A 27 -0.87 -5.12 11.26
C VAL A 27 -1.82 -5.97 12.09
N ALA A 28 -2.68 -6.76 11.44
CA ALA A 28 -3.59 -7.70 12.10
C ALA A 28 -2.89 -8.97 12.63
N GLY A 29 -1.57 -9.09 12.47
CA GLY A 29 -0.77 -10.20 12.99
C GLY A 29 -0.46 -11.30 11.96
N LEU A 30 -0.95 -11.20 10.74
CA LEU A 30 -0.68 -12.19 9.69
C LEU A 30 0.65 -11.91 9.00
N GLN A 31 1.58 -12.86 9.05
CA GLN A 31 2.89 -12.72 8.44
C GLN A 31 3.01 -13.55 7.17
N ARG A 32 3.74 -13.03 6.17
CA ARG A 32 4.17 -13.81 5.01
C ARG A 32 5.55 -14.40 5.26
N ARG A 33 5.92 -15.45 4.52
CA ARG A 33 7.32 -15.93 4.47
C ARG A 33 8.19 -14.90 3.75
N GLY A 34 9.40 -14.64 4.28
CA GLY A 34 10.37 -13.70 3.73
C GLY A 34 10.25 -12.26 4.27
N ARG A 35 10.75 -11.28 3.51
CA ARG A 35 10.79 -9.87 3.93
C ARG A 35 9.37 -9.34 4.22
N SER A 36 9.20 -8.66 5.35
CA SER A 36 7.91 -8.10 5.76
C SER A 36 7.45 -6.98 4.82
N VAL A 37 6.14 -6.87 4.63
CA VAL A 37 5.52 -5.80 3.83
C VAL A 37 5.82 -4.46 4.48
N TYR A 38 5.80 -4.41 5.81
CA TYR A 38 6.25 -3.24 6.55
C TYR A 38 7.68 -2.81 6.17
N ALA A 39 8.64 -3.72 6.12
CA ALA A 39 10.02 -3.38 5.77
C ALA A 39 10.21 -3.02 4.29
N ILE A 40 9.33 -3.51 3.41
CA ILE A 40 9.29 -3.13 1.99
C ILE A 40 8.76 -1.68 1.90
N VAL A 41 7.55 -1.44 2.40
CA VAL A 41 6.89 -0.13 2.34
C VAL A 41 7.71 0.96 3.04
N LYS A 42 8.32 0.65 4.19
CA LYS A 42 9.16 1.60 4.91
C LYS A 42 10.40 2.01 4.12
N ALA A 43 11.04 1.06 3.44
CA ALA A 43 12.26 1.31 2.67
C ALA A 43 11.96 2.04 1.36
N GLU A 44 10.88 1.67 0.66
CA GLU A 44 10.54 2.26 -0.64
C GLU A 44 9.96 3.67 -0.53
N PHE A 45 9.15 3.94 0.51
CA PHE A 45 8.41 5.21 0.62
C PHE A 45 8.92 6.12 1.74
N GLY A 46 9.93 5.68 2.51
CA GLY A 46 10.56 6.50 3.55
C GLY A 46 9.71 6.75 4.80
N PHE A 47 8.60 6.02 5.00
CA PHE A 47 7.73 6.19 6.15
C PHE A 47 8.41 5.81 7.48
N ARG A 48 7.87 6.32 8.60
CA ARG A 48 8.47 6.13 9.93
C ARG A 48 7.44 5.73 10.98
N GLY A 49 7.91 5.14 12.06
CA GLY A 49 7.09 4.71 13.20
C GLY A 49 6.77 3.21 13.23
N SER A 50 5.76 2.86 14.03
CA SER A 50 5.29 1.48 14.21
C SER A 50 4.58 0.94 12.97
N LYS A 51 4.37 -0.37 12.91
CA LYS A 51 3.69 -1.03 11.78
C LYS A 51 2.32 -0.40 11.46
N ARG A 52 1.52 -0.14 12.50
CA ARG A 52 0.21 0.53 12.37
C ARG A 52 0.35 1.96 11.85
N ARG A 53 1.29 2.75 12.37
CA ARG A 53 1.52 4.13 11.88
C ARG A 53 2.00 4.16 10.43
N VAL A 54 2.84 3.20 10.03
CA VAL A 54 3.29 3.09 8.63
C VAL A 54 2.13 2.68 7.72
N TYR A 55 1.22 1.81 8.17
CA TYR A 55 0.00 1.49 7.44
C TYR A 55 -0.90 2.71 7.23
N GLU A 56 -1.10 3.55 8.25
CA GLU A 56 -1.90 4.78 8.15
C GLU A 56 -1.28 5.76 7.13
N GLN A 57 0.03 6.02 7.23
CA GLN A 57 0.77 6.88 6.29
C GLN A 57 0.69 6.34 4.85
N PHE A 58 0.93 5.04 4.67
CA PHE A 58 0.88 4.44 3.34
C PHE A 58 -0.52 4.44 2.76
N SER A 59 -1.55 4.18 3.58
CA SER A 59 -2.94 4.20 3.11
C SER A 59 -3.36 5.60 2.64
N ALA A 60 -2.95 6.64 3.37
CA ALA A 60 -3.15 8.03 2.94
C ALA A 60 -2.42 8.33 1.63
N HIS A 61 -1.18 7.86 1.47
CA HIS A 61 -0.43 7.99 0.23
C HIS A 61 -1.13 7.30 -0.95
N VAL A 62 -1.57 6.05 -0.78
CA VAL A 62 -2.27 5.29 -1.83
C VAL A 62 -3.58 5.99 -2.21
N THR A 63 -4.36 6.46 -1.24
CA THR A 63 -5.61 7.20 -1.54
C THR A 63 -5.32 8.50 -2.28
N ARG A 64 -4.29 9.25 -1.90
CA ARG A 64 -3.90 10.48 -2.59
C ARG A 64 -3.47 10.22 -4.05
N VAL A 65 -2.73 9.14 -4.30
CA VAL A 65 -2.21 8.83 -5.64
C VAL A 65 -3.26 8.19 -6.54
N THR A 66 -4.12 7.33 -5.99
CA THR A 66 -5.05 6.51 -6.79
C THR A 66 -6.50 7.01 -6.76
N GLY A 67 -6.87 7.87 -5.81
CA GLY A 67 -8.27 8.21 -5.52
C GLY A 67 -9.07 7.07 -4.88
N ILE A 68 -8.46 5.90 -4.66
CA ILE A 68 -9.16 4.71 -4.15
C ILE A 68 -9.14 4.72 -2.62
N HIS A 69 -10.31 4.98 -2.04
CA HIS A 69 -10.54 4.89 -0.60
C HIS A 69 -10.65 3.42 -0.17
N GLU A 70 -10.02 3.08 0.96
CA GLU A 70 -10.18 1.75 1.51
C GLU A 70 -11.52 1.64 2.23
N VAL A 71 -12.41 0.77 1.73
CA VAL A 71 -13.63 0.41 2.44
C VAL A 71 -13.31 -0.61 3.52
N THR A 72 -13.66 -0.31 4.76
CA THR A 72 -13.69 -1.28 5.86
C THR A 72 -15.02 -2.02 5.83
N VAL A 73 -15.03 -3.22 5.26
CA VAL A 73 -16.10 -4.19 5.52
C VAL A 73 -15.68 -4.95 6.78
N LYS A 74 -16.40 -4.71 7.89
CA LYS A 74 -16.32 -5.58 9.07
C LYS A 74 -17.04 -6.88 8.69
N PRO A 75 -16.46 -8.06 8.94
CA PRO A 75 -17.20 -9.31 8.75
C PRO A 75 -18.47 -9.33 9.63
#